data_AF-A0A8C0X8Q2-F1
#
_entry.id   AF-A0A8C0X8Q2-F1
#
_cell.length_a   1.000
_cell.length_b   1.000
_cell.length_c   1.000
_cell.angle_alpha   90.00
_cell.angle_beta   90.00
_cell.angle_gamma   90.00
#
_symmetry.space_group_name_H-M   'P 1'
#
loop_
_entity.id
_entity.type
_entity.pdbx_description
1 polymer ?
#
loop_
_entity_poly.entity_id
_entity_poly.type
_entity_poly.pdbx_seq_one_letter_code
_entity_poly.pdbx_strand_id
1 'polypeptide(L)'
;ISWGLCFTDELNRLEGIDPRHPSVFCVLSVAEVCGYRLRLHFDGYLSSYDFWTNAGSPDIHPVGWCEKTKHELHIPKGYRKDKFVWMDYLKACKLQNAPKKLFRSRSSNGPVPKEFQVGMKLEAVDRKNPSLVCVATIADIVEDRLRVHFDNWDDSYDYWCDINSPYVQPVGWCHENGRTLIAPQGYPDPENFSWTDYLEATQTNAVPGRVFKMRVPHGFLPNMKLEVVDKRNPRLIRVATIIDADDQRVKVHVLNYYAIVLECYSHPIFLLLTHPAILFTSSNFNSPVQWFSGEKNHSGSDLGD
;
A
#
# COMPACT_ATOMS: atom_id res chain seq x y z
N ILE A 1 -8.77 -31.31 -2.75
CA ILE A 1 -8.34 -29.93 -2.45
C ILE A 1 -9.18 -29.00 -3.33
N SER A 2 -10.06 -28.19 -2.73
CA SER A 2 -10.96 -27.30 -3.47
C SER A 2 -10.17 -26.12 -4.05
N TRP A 3 -10.21 -25.96 -5.37
CA TRP A 3 -9.65 -24.83 -6.12
C TRP A 3 -10.48 -23.51 -5.95
N GLY A 4 -11.43 -23.45 -5.01
CA GLY A 4 -12.45 -22.40 -4.93
C GLY A 4 -12.10 -21.13 -4.11
N LEU A 5 -10.82 -20.78 -3.98
CA LEU A 5 -10.36 -19.71 -3.07
C LEU A 5 -9.27 -18.78 -3.63
N CYS A 6 -9.08 -18.69 -4.94
CA CYS A 6 -8.14 -17.75 -5.55
C CYS A 6 -8.82 -16.78 -6.52
N PHE A 7 -8.15 -15.67 -6.82
CA PHE A 7 -8.48 -14.90 -8.01
C PHE A 7 -8.24 -15.79 -9.24
N THR A 8 -9.14 -15.73 -10.21
CA THR A 8 -9.06 -16.43 -11.50
C THR A 8 -9.07 -15.40 -12.63
N ASP A 9 -8.41 -15.75 -13.73
CA ASP A 9 -8.33 -14.91 -14.93
C ASP A 9 -9.73 -14.59 -15.49
N GLU A 10 -9.86 -13.38 -16.03
CA GLU A 10 -10.98 -12.84 -16.83
C GLU A 10 -12.36 -12.77 -16.16
N LEU A 11 -12.59 -13.50 -15.07
CA LEU A 11 -13.91 -13.64 -14.45
C LEU A 11 -14.14 -12.77 -13.22
N ASN A 12 -13.09 -12.16 -12.67
CA ASN A 12 -13.18 -11.40 -11.42
C ASN A 12 -13.07 -9.89 -11.67
N ARG A 13 -14.16 -9.18 -11.38
CA ARG A 13 -14.16 -7.72 -11.27
C ARG A 13 -14.01 -7.26 -9.83
N LEU A 14 -13.32 -6.14 -9.67
CA LEU A 14 -13.02 -5.51 -8.40
C LEU A 14 -12.93 -3.98 -8.58
N GLU A 15 -12.88 -3.28 -7.46
CA GLU A 15 -12.59 -1.85 -7.40
C GLU A 15 -11.14 -1.68 -6.93
N GLY A 16 -10.43 -0.66 -7.39
CA GLY A 16 -9.07 -0.43 -6.91
C GLY A 16 -8.51 0.93 -7.28
N ILE A 17 -7.48 1.35 -6.57
CA ILE A 17 -6.84 2.66 -6.77
C ILE A 17 -6.00 2.65 -8.05
N ASP A 18 -6.07 3.73 -8.83
CA ASP A 18 -5.10 3.96 -9.90
C ASP A 18 -3.71 4.28 -9.30
N PRO A 19 -2.68 3.44 -9.51
CA PRO A 19 -1.36 3.68 -8.93
C PRO A 19 -0.68 4.98 -9.40
N ARG A 20 -1.15 5.60 -10.49
CA ARG A 20 -0.65 6.89 -11.00
C ARG A 20 -1.50 8.07 -10.52
N HIS A 21 -2.73 7.81 -10.09
CA HIS A 21 -3.67 8.81 -9.58
C HIS A 21 -4.30 8.28 -8.28
N PRO A 22 -3.58 8.35 -7.14
CA PRO A 22 -3.99 7.65 -5.92
C PRO A 22 -5.31 8.13 -5.28
N SER A 23 -5.88 9.23 -5.77
CA SER A 23 -7.21 9.73 -5.42
C SER A 23 -8.36 9.04 -6.16
N VAL A 24 -8.06 8.27 -7.21
CA VAL A 24 -9.05 7.73 -8.13
C VAL A 24 -9.24 6.23 -7.91
N PHE A 25 -10.47 5.82 -7.63
CA PHE A 25 -10.88 4.41 -7.57
C PHE A 25 -11.52 4.01 -8.89
N CYS A 26 -11.07 2.92 -9.49
CA CYS A 26 -11.49 2.48 -10.81
C CYS A 26 -12.13 1.08 -10.77
N VAL A 27 -12.96 0.80 -11.77
CA VAL A 27 -13.36 -0.57 -12.11
C VAL A 27 -12.18 -1.30 -12.75
N LEU A 28 -11.84 -2.46 -12.18
CA LEU A 28 -10.71 -3.27 -12.64
C LEU A 28 -11.10 -4.72 -12.91
N SER A 29 -10.40 -5.31 -13.87
CA SER A 29 -10.42 -6.72 -14.24
C SER A 29 -9.14 -7.42 -13.82
N VAL A 30 -9.24 -8.65 -13.33
CA VAL A 30 -8.08 -9.55 -13.29
C VAL A 30 -7.79 -10.03 -14.70
N ALA A 31 -6.73 -9.49 -15.31
CA ALA A 31 -6.29 -9.86 -16.66
C ALA A 31 -5.28 -11.02 -16.67
N GLU A 32 -4.59 -11.25 -15.56
CA GLU A 32 -3.70 -12.39 -15.38
C GLU A 32 -3.40 -12.66 -13.90
N VAL A 33 -3.28 -13.94 -13.55
CA VAL A 33 -2.82 -14.42 -12.24
C VAL A 33 -1.48 -15.13 -12.39
N CYS A 34 -0.47 -14.68 -11.64
CA CYS A 34 0.85 -15.30 -11.58
C CYS A 34 1.27 -15.49 -10.12
N GLY A 35 1.09 -16.70 -9.59
CA GLY A 35 1.31 -16.98 -8.17
C GLY A 35 0.40 -16.12 -7.29
N TYR A 36 0.99 -15.34 -6.38
CA TYR A 36 0.26 -14.39 -5.52
C TYR A 36 0.06 -12.99 -6.15
N ARG A 37 0.42 -12.82 -7.42
CA ARG A 37 0.38 -11.54 -8.13
C ARG A 37 -0.73 -11.51 -9.17
N LEU A 38 -1.35 -10.35 -9.29
CA LEU A 38 -2.44 -10.07 -10.21
C LEU A 38 -1.99 -8.99 -11.17
N ARG A 39 -2.21 -9.18 -12.48
CA ARG A 39 -2.22 -8.08 -13.44
C ARG A 39 -3.65 -7.57 -13.54
N LEU A 40 -3.83 -6.30 -13.23
CA LEU A 40 -5.11 -5.62 -13.24
C LEU A 40 -5.22 -4.74 -14.48
N HIS A 41 -6.40 -4.78 -15.09
CA HIS A 41 -6.75 -4.03 -16.29
C HIS A 41 -7.87 -3.04 -15.98
N PHE A 42 -7.76 -1.82 -16.52
CA PHE A 42 -8.80 -0.80 -16.43
C PHE A 42 -9.87 -1.04 -17.51
N ASP A 43 -11.08 -1.40 -17.11
CA ASP A 43 -12.15 -1.74 -18.04
C ASP A 43 -12.45 -0.59 -19.03
N GLY A 44 -12.34 -0.90 -20.32
CA GLY A 44 -12.58 0.07 -21.42
C GLY A 44 -11.35 0.90 -21.82
N TYR A 45 -10.19 0.65 -21.23
CA TYR A 45 -8.94 1.32 -21.56
C TYR A 45 -7.95 0.38 -22.26
N LEU A 46 -6.81 0.92 -22.72
CA LEU A 46 -5.76 0.14 -23.37
C LEU A 46 -4.97 -0.67 -22.35
N SER A 47 -4.50 -1.86 -22.73
CA SER A 47 -3.70 -2.74 -21.84
C SER A 47 -2.33 -2.16 -21.46
N SER A 48 -1.90 -1.06 -22.10
CA SER A 48 -0.71 -0.30 -21.71
C SER A 48 -0.84 0.37 -20.34
N TYR A 49 -2.06 0.47 -19.80
CA TYR A 49 -2.33 0.97 -18.46
C TYR A 49 -2.39 -0.15 -17.41
N ASP A 50 -2.32 -1.42 -17.82
CA ASP A 50 -2.34 -2.54 -16.89
C ASP A 50 -1.17 -2.45 -15.90
N PHE A 51 -1.43 -2.85 -14.67
CA PHE A 51 -0.42 -2.85 -13.62
C PHE A 51 -0.45 -4.15 -12.81
N TRP A 52 0.67 -4.47 -12.19
CA TRP A 52 0.79 -5.63 -11.33
C TRP A 52 0.66 -5.24 -9.86
N THR A 53 -0.08 -6.04 -9.10
CA THR A 53 -0.16 -5.93 -7.64
C THR A 53 -0.23 -7.31 -6.99
N ASN A 54 -0.18 -7.38 -5.66
CA ASN A 54 -0.36 -8.63 -4.92
C ASN A 54 -1.85 -8.85 -4.62
N ALA A 55 -2.28 -10.11 -4.52
CA ALA A 55 -3.68 -10.46 -4.24
C ALA A 55 -4.18 -9.96 -2.87
N GLY A 56 -3.27 -9.66 -1.93
CA GLY A 56 -3.59 -9.06 -0.62
C GLY A 56 -3.30 -7.56 -0.55
N SER A 57 -3.20 -6.87 -1.69
CA SER A 57 -2.97 -5.43 -1.74
C SER A 57 -4.07 -4.67 -0.98
N PRO A 58 -3.72 -3.64 -0.19
CA PRO A 58 -4.71 -2.76 0.44
C PRO A 58 -5.40 -1.83 -0.56
N ASP A 59 -4.90 -1.76 -1.79
CA ASP A 59 -5.37 -0.85 -2.85
C ASP A 59 -6.44 -1.48 -3.75
N ILE A 60 -6.88 -2.70 -3.43
CA ILE A 60 -7.95 -3.39 -4.14
C ILE A 60 -9.09 -3.72 -3.17
N HIS A 61 -10.31 -3.61 -3.67
CA HIS A 61 -11.53 -3.67 -2.90
C HIS A 61 -12.60 -4.49 -3.63
N PRO A 62 -13.51 -5.16 -2.89
CA PRO A 62 -14.61 -5.87 -3.52
C PRO A 62 -15.58 -4.89 -4.17
N VAL A 63 -16.28 -5.36 -5.20
CA VAL A 63 -17.38 -4.63 -5.84
C VAL A 63 -18.39 -4.10 -4.82
N GLY A 64 -18.76 -2.82 -4.96
CA GLY A 64 -19.65 -2.08 -4.07
C GLY A 64 -18.95 -1.46 -2.85
N TRP A 65 -17.61 -1.50 -2.79
CA TRP A 65 -16.86 -0.89 -1.70
C TRP A 65 -16.97 0.63 -1.75
N CYS A 66 -16.73 1.26 -2.91
CA CYS A 66 -16.82 2.70 -3.12
C CYS A 66 -18.19 3.25 -2.70
N GLU A 67 -19.28 2.59 -3.09
CA GLU A 67 -20.63 2.98 -2.67
C GLU A 67 -20.79 2.91 -1.14
N LYS A 68 -20.35 1.81 -0.52
CA LYS A 68 -20.44 1.60 0.93
C LYS A 68 -19.62 2.64 1.71
N THR A 69 -18.45 3.00 1.20
CA THR A 69 -17.52 3.93 1.85
C THR A 69 -17.69 5.37 1.37
N LYS A 70 -18.66 5.64 0.49
CA LYS A 70 -18.95 6.96 -0.10
C LYS A 70 -17.78 7.56 -0.93
N HIS A 71 -16.96 6.70 -1.51
CA HIS A 71 -15.92 7.11 -2.46
C HIS A 71 -16.50 7.14 -3.88
N GLU A 72 -15.97 8.03 -4.72
CA GLU A 72 -16.33 8.08 -6.13
C GLU A 72 -15.68 6.92 -6.88
N LEU A 73 -16.50 6.14 -7.58
CA LEU A 73 -16.03 5.12 -8.52
C LEU A 73 -15.92 5.72 -9.93
N HIS A 74 -14.72 5.70 -10.47
CA HIS A 74 -14.46 5.96 -11.88
C HIS A 74 -14.91 4.76 -12.71
N ILE A 75 -16.04 4.95 -13.40
CA ILE A 75 -16.69 3.90 -14.19
C ILE A 75 -15.92 3.59 -15.50
N PRO A 76 -16.16 2.43 -16.11
CA PRO A 76 -15.50 2.04 -17.37
C PRO A 76 -15.77 3.02 -18.51
N LYS A 77 -14.80 3.17 -19.42
CA LYS A 77 -14.94 4.07 -20.57
C LYS A 77 -16.15 3.68 -21.42
N GLY A 78 -16.96 4.69 -21.79
CA GLY A 78 -18.16 4.50 -22.61
C GLY A 78 -19.45 4.24 -21.83
N TYR A 79 -19.38 4.10 -20.50
CA TYR A 79 -20.55 4.07 -19.63
C TYR A 79 -20.86 5.48 -19.10
N ARG A 80 -22.11 5.71 -18.69
CA ARG A 80 -22.53 6.98 -18.09
C ARG A 80 -22.68 6.83 -16.58
N LYS A 81 -22.15 7.79 -15.82
CA LYS A 81 -22.11 7.76 -14.35
C LYS A 81 -23.51 7.68 -13.73
N ASP A 82 -24.48 8.38 -14.31
CA ASP A 82 -25.90 8.39 -13.89
C ASP A 82 -26.62 7.05 -14.05
N LYS A 83 -26.04 6.10 -14.80
CA LYS A 83 -26.67 4.83 -15.16
C LYS A 83 -25.83 3.60 -14.81
N PHE A 84 -24.66 3.79 -14.24
CA PHE A 84 -23.79 2.66 -13.93
C PHE A 84 -24.34 1.88 -12.73
N VAL A 85 -24.77 0.64 -12.97
CA VAL A 85 -25.20 -0.30 -11.94
C VAL A 85 -24.35 -1.55 -12.08
N TRP A 86 -23.60 -1.89 -11.03
CA TRP A 86 -22.69 -3.04 -11.01
C TRP A 86 -23.37 -4.32 -11.48
N MET A 87 -24.58 -4.61 -11.00
CA MET A 87 -25.32 -5.81 -11.36
C MET A 87 -25.64 -5.90 -12.85
N ASP A 88 -25.97 -4.78 -13.50
CA ASP A 88 -26.27 -4.75 -14.92
C ASP A 88 -24.99 -4.83 -15.76
N TYR A 89 -23.93 -4.16 -15.30
CA TYR A 89 -22.60 -4.24 -15.91
C TYR A 89 -22.06 -5.68 -15.93
N LEU A 90 -22.10 -6.37 -14.78
CA LEU A 90 -21.63 -7.75 -14.66
C LEU A 90 -22.42 -8.72 -15.54
N LYS A 91 -23.75 -8.54 -15.61
CA LYS A 91 -24.61 -9.32 -16.51
C LYS A 91 -24.26 -9.07 -17.97
N ALA A 92 -24.08 -7.81 -18.37
CA ALA A 92 -23.74 -7.44 -19.74
C ALA A 92 -22.39 -8.06 -20.17
N CYS A 93 -21.43 -8.11 -19.27
CA CYS A 93 -20.12 -8.70 -19.54
C CYS A 93 -20.09 -10.24 -19.37
N LYS A 94 -21.13 -10.87 -18.81
CA LYS A 94 -21.18 -12.30 -18.43
C LYS A 94 -20.08 -12.68 -17.41
N LEU A 95 -19.85 -11.82 -16.43
CA LEU A 95 -18.74 -11.92 -15.48
C LEU A 95 -19.20 -12.12 -14.05
N GLN A 96 -18.24 -12.42 -13.16
CA GLN A 96 -18.46 -12.58 -11.73
C GLN A 96 -17.72 -11.53 -10.90
N ASN A 97 -18.17 -11.37 -9.67
CA ASN A 97 -17.46 -10.58 -8.68
C ASN A 97 -16.32 -11.41 -8.09
N ALA A 98 -15.17 -10.77 -7.87
CA ALA A 98 -14.19 -11.33 -6.95
C ALA A 98 -14.86 -11.57 -5.57
N PRO A 99 -14.82 -12.80 -5.02
CA PRO A 99 -15.41 -13.07 -3.71
C PRO A 99 -14.80 -12.18 -2.62
N LYS A 100 -15.64 -11.57 -1.76
CA LYS A 100 -15.21 -10.67 -0.67
C LYS A 100 -14.11 -11.25 0.24
N LYS A 101 -14.12 -12.57 0.43
CA LYS A 101 -13.12 -13.32 1.22
C LYS A 101 -11.69 -13.27 0.66
N LEU A 102 -11.50 -12.89 -0.61
CA LEU A 102 -10.19 -12.76 -1.23
C LEU A 102 -9.49 -11.45 -0.83
N PHE A 103 -10.26 -10.45 -0.40
CA PHE A 103 -9.73 -9.15 -0.02
C PHE A 103 -9.27 -9.19 1.43
N ARG A 104 -8.04 -8.73 1.67
CA ARG A 104 -7.45 -8.71 3.00
C ARG A 104 -8.20 -7.70 3.87
N SER A 105 -8.75 -8.14 5.00
CA SER A 105 -9.24 -7.23 6.02
C SER A 105 -8.07 -6.77 6.89
N ARG A 106 -7.74 -5.47 6.91
CA ARG A 106 -6.67 -4.91 7.76
C ARG A 106 -7.15 -4.53 9.17
N SER A 107 -8.29 -5.06 9.61
CA SER A 107 -8.86 -4.82 10.94
C SER A 107 -7.96 -5.21 12.13
N SER A 108 -6.82 -5.86 11.90
CA SER A 108 -5.89 -6.30 12.96
C SER A 108 -5.12 -5.16 13.63
N ASN A 109 -4.91 -4.01 12.98
CA ASN A 109 -4.18 -2.88 13.56
C ASN A 109 -5.06 -1.91 14.37
N GLY A 110 -6.36 -2.21 14.46
CA GLY A 110 -7.35 -1.29 15.02
C GLY A 110 -7.65 -0.10 14.11
N PRO A 111 -8.66 0.72 14.44
CA PRO A 111 -8.92 1.95 13.70
C PRO A 111 -7.78 2.95 13.87
N VAL A 112 -7.58 3.81 12.86
CA VAL A 112 -6.72 4.99 12.96
C VAL A 112 -7.06 5.79 14.23
N PRO A 113 -6.05 6.29 14.99
CA PRO A 113 -6.30 7.16 16.14
C PRO A 113 -7.20 8.33 15.75
N LYS A 114 -8.12 8.72 16.64
CA LYS A 114 -9.11 9.78 16.37
C LYS A 114 -8.48 11.15 16.09
N GLU A 115 -7.21 11.30 16.42
CA GLU A 115 -6.37 12.46 16.18
C GLU A 115 -5.93 12.60 14.71
N PHE A 116 -6.08 11.56 13.88
CA PHE A 116 -5.93 11.69 12.43
C PHE A 116 -7.33 11.81 11.83
N GLN A 117 -7.60 12.95 11.21
CA GLN A 117 -8.88 13.23 10.56
C GLN A 117 -8.63 13.84 9.19
N VAL A 118 -9.54 13.58 8.26
CA VAL A 118 -9.54 14.24 6.95
C VAL A 118 -9.60 15.76 7.15
N GLY A 119 -8.77 16.48 6.39
CA GLY A 119 -8.61 17.94 6.48
C GLY A 119 -7.53 18.40 7.46
N MET A 120 -6.97 17.51 8.29
CA MET A 120 -5.84 17.88 9.15
C MET A 120 -4.55 18.04 8.36
N LYS A 121 -3.70 18.97 8.81
CA LYS A 121 -2.43 19.32 8.16
C LYS A 121 -1.23 18.63 8.80
N LEU A 122 -0.23 18.33 7.97
CA LEU A 122 1.04 17.71 8.36
C LEU A 122 2.14 18.12 7.38
N GLU A 123 3.37 17.72 7.66
CA GLU A 123 4.52 17.85 6.75
C GLU A 123 4.79 16.49 6.08
N ALA A 124 4.97 16.47 4.77
CA ALA A 124 5.12 15.24 4.02
C ALA A 124 6.29 15.27 3.04
N VAL A 125 7.02 14.15 2.94
CA VAL A 125 8.05 13.95 1.91
C VAL A 125 7.37 13.73 0.56
N ASP A 126 7.81 14.47 -0.47
CA ASP A 126 7.42 14.21 -1.86
C ASP A 126 8.12 12.93 -2.35
N ARG A 127 7.35 11.88 -2.65
CA ARG A 127 7.92 10.60 -3.11
C ARG A 127 8.53 10.67 -4.51
N LYS A 128 8.12 11.62 -5.34
CA LYS A 128 8.75 11.86 -6.65
C LYS A 128 10.06 12.63 -6.47
N ASN A 129 10.13 13.49 -5.45
CA ASN A 129 11.29 14.32 -5.14
C ASN A 129 11.69 14.18 -3.64
N PRO A 130 12.30 13.05 -3.21
CA PRO A 130 12.47 12.73 -1.78
C PRO A 130 13.34 13.69 -0.95
N SER A 131 13.99 14.67 -1.59
CA SER A 131 14.68 15.77 -0.91
C SER A 131 13.74 16.84 -0.37
N LEU A 132 12.50 16.90 -0.87
CA LEU A 132 11.51 17.90 -0.50
C LEU A 132 10.60 17.38 0.61
N VAL A 133 10.34 18.26 1.59
CA VAL A 133 9.29 18.10 2.58
C VAL A 133 8.36 19.27 2.43
N CYS A 134 7.07 19.01 2.28
CA CYS A 134 6.09 19.99 1.85
C CYS A 134 4.92 20.08 2.83
N VAL A 135 4.21 21.21 2.78
CA VAL A 135 2.91 21.39 3.41
C VAL A 135 1.90 20.42 2.77
N ALA A 136 1.22 19.64 3.60
CA ALA A 136 0.30 18.61 3.14
C ALA A 136 -0.94 18.49 4.04
N THR A 137 -1.99 17.90 3.48
CA THR A 137 -3.28 17.63 4.12
C THR A 137 -3.61 16.14 4.04
N ILE A 138 -4.24 15.60 5.09
CA ILE A 138 -4.89 14.29 5.03
C ILE A 138 -6.15 14.44 4.20
N ALA A 139 -6.11 14.00 2.95
CA ALA A 139 -7.22 14.13 2.02
C ALA A 139 -8.23 12.98 2.13
N ASP A 140 -7.82 11.84 2.69
CA ASP A 140 -8.70 10.69 2.89
C ASP A 140 -8.13 9.71 3.93
N ILE A 141 -8.98 8.88 4.51
CA ILE A 141 -8.61 7.82 5.45
C ILE A 141 -9.36 6.54 5.10
N VAL A 142 -8.60 5.50 4.75
CA VAL A 142 -9.13 4.17 4.45
C VAL A 142 -8.45 3.15 5.35
N GLU A 143 -9.24 2.51 6.20
CA GLU A 143 -8.79 1.55 7.21
C GLU A 143 -7.71 2.15 8.13
N ASP A 144 -6.45 1.69 8.03
CA ASP A 144 -5.29 2.15 8.81
C ASP A 144 -4.34 3.07 8.01
N ARG A 145 -4.81 3.60 6.87
CA ARG A 145 -4.00 4.38 5.93
C ARG A 145 -4.55 5.78 5.71
N LEU A 146 -3.62 6.70 5.50
CA LEU A 146 -3.86 8.09 5.17
C LEU A 146 -3.57 8.30 3.68
N ARG A 147 -4.43 9.03 2.98
CA ARG A 147 -4.07 9.67 1.71
C ARG A 147 -3.49 11.04 2.00
N VAL A 148 -2.20 11.20 1.71
CA VAL A 148 -1.50 12.47 1.83
C VAL A 148 -1.68 13.24 0.52
N HIS A 149 -2.16 14.47 0.61
CA HIS A 149 -2.28 15.41 -0.50
C HIS A 149 -1.38 16.62 -0.26
N PHE A 150 -0.73 17.12 -1.31
CA PHE A 150 0.14 18.29 -1.23
C PHE A 150 -0.66 19.55 -1.55
N ASP A 151 -0.69 20.50 -0.61
CA ASP A 151 -1.59 21.64 -0.71
C ASP A 151 -1.30 22.49 -1.96
N ASN A 152 -2.36 22.76 -2.73
CA ASN A 152 -2.34 23.48 -4.01
C ASN A 152 -1.59 22.77 -5.16
N TRP A 153 -1.21 21.51 -5.00
CA TRP A 153 -0.70 20.67 -6.09
C TRP A 153 -1.79 19.75 -6.63
N ASP A 154 -1.56 19.16 -7.80
CA ASP A 154 -2.47 18.18 -8.35
C ASP A 154 -2.37 16.82 -7.64
N ASP A 155 -3.48 16.08 -7.62
CA ASP A 155 -3.59 14.78 -6.95
C ASP A 155 -2.65 13.68 -7.48
N SER A 156 -1.91 13.89 -8.59
CA SER A 156 -0.94 12.89 -9.05
C SER A 156 0.29 12.78 -8.13
N TYR A 157 0.49 13.74 -7.22
CA TYR A 157 1.53 13.68 -6.19
C TYR A 157 1.07 12.98 -4.92
N ASP A 158 -0.25 12.77 -4.76
CA ASP A 158 -0.80 12.10 -3.60
C ASP A 158 -0.20 10.71 -3.43
N TYR A 159 -0.21 10.22 -2.19
CA TYR A 159 0.09 8.83 -1.93
C TYR A 159 -0.63 8.32 -0.69
N TRP A 160 -0.87 7.01 -0.68
CA TRP A 160 -1.34 6.30 0.51
C TRP A 160 -0.15 5.87 1.38
N CYS A 161 -0.27 6.04 2.69
CA CYS A 161 0.71 5.56 3.66
C CYS A 161 0.07 5.10 4.96
N ASP A 162 0.77 4.25 5.71
CA ASP A 162 0.38 3.96 7.09
C ASP A 162 0.62 5.20 7.97
N ILE A 163 -0.11 5.31 9.09
CA ILE A 163 0.04 6.40 10.07
C ILE A 163 1.46 6.54 10.65
N ASN A 164 2.24 5.45 10.65
CA ASN A 164 3.62 5.41 11.16
C ASN A 164 4.65 5.55 10.03
N SER A 165 4.24 6.01 8.86
CA SER A 165 5.13 6.19 7.70
C SER A 165 6.24 7.19 8.04
N PRO A 166 7.51 6.92 7.70
CA PRO A 166 8.59 7.88 7.91
C PRO A 166 8.47 9.14 7.02
N TYR A 167 7.55 9.12 6.06
CA TYR A 167 7.32 10.20 5.11
C TYR A 167 6.28 11.23 5.56
N VAL A 168 5.64 11.01 6.70
CA VAL A 168 4.71 11.98 7.29
C VAL A 168 5.26 12.41 8.64
N GLN A 169 5.26 13.71 8.88
CA GLN A 169 5.84 14.36 10.04
C GLN A 169 4.84 15.39 10.60
N PRO A 170 4.89 15.68 11.90
CA PRO A 170 4.04 16.73 12.45
C PRO A 170 4.42 18.12 11.93
N VAL A 171 3.45 19.02 11.97
CA VAL A 171 3.68 20.45 11.73
C VAL A 171 4.79 20.97 12.64
N GLY A 172 5.78 21.65 12.05
CA GLY A 172 6.95 22.20 12.74
C GLY A 172 8.21 21.34 12.66
N TRP A 173 8.10 20.10 12.16
CA TRP A 173 9.22 19.16 12.12
C TRP A 173 10.40 19.67 11.28
N CYS A 174 10.14 20.27 10.11
CA CYS A 174 11.18 20.87 9.27
C CYS A 174 11.96 21.96 10.01
N HIS A 175 11.27 22.84 10.72
CA HIS A 175 11.90 23.90 11.50
C HIS A 175 12.81 23.33 12.60
N GLU A 176 12.32 22.34 13.36
CA GLU A 176 13.09 21.66 14.42
C GLU A 176 14.34 20.92 13.89
N ASN A 177 14.28 20.43 12.65
CA ASN A 177 15.35 19.64 12.03
C ASN A 177 16.23 20.47 11.07
N GLY A 178 16.10 21.80 11.05
CA GLY A 178 16.89 22.68 10.19
C GLY A 178 16.68 22.41 8.69
N ARG A 179 15.48 21.97 8.30
CA ARG A 179 15.08 21.68 6.92
C ARG A 179 14.18 22.77 6.38
N THR A 180 14.32 23.06 5.10
CA THR A 180 13.41 23.96 4.38
C THR A 180 12.10 23.25 4.11
N LEU A 181 11.00 23.80 4.64
CA LEU A 181 9.65 23.38 4.31
C LEU A 181 9.22 24.04 2.99
N ILE A 182 8.67 23.25 2.07
CA ILE A 182 8.09 23.75 0.84
C ILE A 182 6.64 24.18 1.09
N ALA A 183 6.39 25.48 0.96
CA ALA A 183 5.06 26.09 1.08
C ALA A 183 4.10 25.62 -0.05
N PRO A 184 2.77 25.79 0.12
CA PRO A 184 1.80 25.46 -0.93
C PRO A 184 2.08 26.19 -2.25
N GLN A 185 1.72 25.57 -3.37
CA GLN A 185 1.90 26.20 -4.68
C GLN A 185 1.13 27.52 -4.78
N GLY A 186 1.82 28.59 -5.17
CA GLY A 186 1.24 29.93 -5.30
C GLY A 186 1.04 30.68 -3.98
N TYR A 187 1.63 30.22 -2.86
CA TYR A 187 1.62 30.95 -1.61
C TYR A 187 2.30 32.34 -1.77
N PRO A 188 1.71 33.46 -1.29
CA PRO A 188 2.20 34.81 -1.59
C PRO A 188 3.64 35.12 -1.17
N ASP A 189 4.10 34.58 -0.04
CA ASP A 189 5.47 34.73 0.48
C ASP A 189 5.99 33.37 0.97
N PRO A 190 6.46 32.50 0.05
CA PRO A 190 6.81 31.12 0.37
C PRO A 190 8.05 31.01 1.27
N GLU A 191 8.95 31.99 1.22
CA GLU A 191 10.18 32.01 2.04
C GLU A 191 9.90 32.31 3.51
N ASN A 192 8.82 33.05 3.80
CA ASN A 192 8.37 33.36 5.17
C ASN A 192 7.07 32.63 5.55
N PHE A 193 6.87 31.42 5.02
CA PHE A 193 5.69 30.62 5.35
C PHE A 193 5.55 30.40 6.87
N SER A 194 4.36 30.66 7.40
CA SER A 194 4.01 30.50 8.81
C SER A 194 2.88 29.49 8.94
N TRP A 195 3.15 28.38 9.63
CA TRP A 195 2.13 27.37 9.93
C TRP A 195 0.96 27.96 10.71
N THR A 196 1.21 28.86 11.65
CA THR A 196 0.18 29.51 12.46
C THR A 196 -0.80 30.28 11.57
N ASP A 197 -0.27 31.16 10.73
CA ASP A 197 -1.10 32.01 9.85
C ASP A 197 -1.83 31.15 8.81
N TYR A 198 -1.17 30.10 8.30
CA TYR A 198 -1.77 29.20 7.33
C TYR A 198 -2.91 28.35 7.91
N LEU A 199 -2.74 27.83 9.13
CA LEU A 199 -3.79 27.09 9.84
C LEU A 199 -4.99 27.99 10.16
N GLU A 200 -4.74 29.23 10.59
CA GLU A 200 -5.79 30.23 10.83
C GLU A 200 -6.54 30.59 9.53
N ALA A 201 -5.81 30.92 8.47
CA ALA A 201 -6.37 31.31 7.18
C ALA A 201 -7.20 30.19 6.53
N THR A 202 -6.79 28.93 6.70
CA THR A 202 -7.50 27.77 6.15
C THR A 202 -8.58 27.22 7.10
N GLN A 203 -8.65 27.72 8.34
CA GLN A 203 -9.53 27.20 9.40
C GLN A 203 -9.36 25.69 9.63
N THR A 204 -8.12 25.22 9.59
CA THR A 204 -7.77 23.80 9.76
C THR A 204 -6.93 23.57 11.01
N ASN A 205 -6.72 22.31 11.35
CA ASN A 205 -5.91 21.90 12.49
C ASN A 205 -4.73 21.04 12.04
N ALA A 206 -3.60 21.19 12.71
CA ALA A 206 -2.48 20.28 12.57
C ALA A 206 -2.78 18.94 13.23
N VAL A 207 -2.26 17.84 12.65
CA VAL A 207 -2.23 16.56 13.34
C VAL A 207 -1.32 16.69 14.58
N PRO A 208 -1.79 16.32 15.79
CA PRO A 208 -0.98 16.47 17.00
C PRO A 208 0.33 15.67 16.96
N GLY A 209 1.47 16.31 17.21
CA GLY A 209 2.79 15.64 17.14
C GLY A 209 2.93 14.36 17.96
N ARG A 210 2.29 14.31 19.13
CA ARG A 210 2.29 13.14 20.03
C ARG A 210 1.74 11.84 19.43
N VAL A 211 0.97 11.91 18.33
CA VAL A 211 0.39 10.69 17.71
C VAL A 211 1.26 10.12 16.61
N PHE A 212 2.25 10.87 16.12
CA PHE A 212 3.24 10.33 15.19
C PHE A 212 4.17 9.38 15.94
N LYS A 213 4.32 8.17 15.39
CA LYS A 213 5.26 7.17 15.90
C LYS A 213 6.18 6.76 14.77
N MET A 214 7.48 6.79 15.04
CA MET A 214 8.46 6.30 14.07
C MET A 214 8.31 4.79 13.90
N ARG A 215 8.26 4.33 12.65
CA ARG A 215 8.30 2.89 12.32
C ARG A 215 9.61 2.30 12.83
N VAL A 216 9.51 1.11 13.42
CA VAL A 216 10.68 0.32 13.85
C VAL A 216 11.58 0.04 12.64
N PRO A 217 12.91 0.24 12.74
CA PRO A 217 13.83 -0.05 11.66
C PRO A 217 13.71 -1.50 11.17
N HIS A 218 13.90 -1.73 9.88
CA HIS A 218 13.60 -3.02 9.25
C HIS A 218 14.63 -4.13 9.55
N GLY A 219 15.84 -3.79 10.02
CA GLY A 219 16.87 -4.78 10.42
C GLY A 219 17.52 -5.59 9.30
N PHE A 220 17.39 -5.14 8.04
CA PHE A 220 18.05 -5.79 6.90
C PHE A 220 19.49 -5.29 6.82
N LEU A 221 20.41 -6.19 6.46
CA LEU A 221 21.83 -5.88 6.39
C LEU A 221 22.35 -6.01 4.94
N PRO A 222 23.39 -5.25 4.57
CA PRO A 222 24.11 -5.48 3.33
C PRO A 222 24.54 -6.95 3.15
N ASN A 223 24.58 -7.39 1.89
CA ASN A 223 24.88 -8.75 1.42
C ASN A 223 23.76 -9.79 1.63
N MET A 224 22.67 -9.47 2.34
CA MET A 224 21.50 -10.34 2.36
C MET A 224 20.90 -10.47 0.96
N LYS A 225 20.37 -11.66 0.63
CA LYS A 225 19.72 -11.94 -0.65
C LYS A 225 18.20 -11.92 -0.49
N LEU A 226 17.51 -11.39 -1.49
CA LEU A 226 16.06 -11.37 -1.55
C LEU A 226 15.54 -11.48 -2.98
N GLU A 227 14.24 -11.66 -3.13
CA GLU A 227 13.52 -11.60 -4.39
C GLU A 227 12.83 -10.25 -4.53
N VAL A 228 12.93 -9.64 -5.71
CA VAL A 228 12.38 -8.30 -5.99
C VAL A 228 11.66 -8.29 -7.33
N VAL A 229 10.58 -7.51 -7.43
CA VAL A 229 9.91 -7.25 -8.71
C VAL A 229 10.83 -6.39 -9.57
N ASP A 230 11.02 -6.78 -10.83
CA ASP A 230 11.76 -5.97 -11.81
C ASP A 230 10.93 -4.72 -12.17
N LYS A 231 11.46 -3.53 -11.86
CA LYS A 231 10.79 -2.26 -12.16
C LYS A 231 10.61 -1.98 -13.66
N ARG A 232 11.48 -2.53 -14.52
CA ARG A 232 11.42 -2.35 -15.98
C ARG A 232 10.47 -3.36 -16.63
N ASN A 233 10.38 -4.56 -16.05
CA ASN A 233 9.41 -5.57 -16.47
C ASN A 233 8.70 -6.14 -15.24
N PRO A 234 7.58 -5.53 -14.80
CA PRO A 234 6.88 -5.93 -13.61
C PRO A 234 6.35 -7.37 -13.64
N ARG A 235 6.32 -8.05 -14.79
CA ARG A 235 6.01 -9.49 -14.84
C ARG A 235 7.05 -10.33 -14.08
N LEU A 236 8.31 -9.90 -14.05
CA LEU A 236 9.43 -10.69 -13.57
C LEU A 236 9.73 -10.44 -12.09
N ILE A 237 10.09 -11.51 -11.40
CA ILE A 237 10.72 -11.48 -10.08
C ILE A 237 12.18 -11.91 -10.25
N ARG A 238 13.11 -11.25 -9.58
CA ARG A 238 14.54 -11.50 -9.71
C ARG A 238 15.21 -11.64 -8.36
N VAL A 239 16.23 -12.48 -8.32
CA VAL A 239 17.17 -12.53 -7.19
C VAL A 239 17.97 -11.23 -7.14
N ALA A 240 18.03 -10.64 -5.96
CA ALA A 240 18.73 -9.41 -5.66
C ALA A 240 19.57 -9.55 -4.39
N THR A 241 20.57 -8.69 -4.25
CA THR A 241 21.43 -8.60 -3.07
C THR A 241 21.34 -7.18 -2.52
N ILE A 242 21.15 -7.02 -1.20
CA ILE A 242 21.20 -5.71 -0.55
C ILE A 242 22.64 -5.19 -0.63
N ILE A 243 22.81 -4.00 -1.20
CA ILE A 243 24.11 -3.33 -1.30
C ILE A 243 24.25 -2.18 -0.32
N ASP A 244 23.14 -1.65 0.18
CA ASP A 244 23.11 -0.56 1.14
C ASP A 244 21.75 -0.58 1.87
N ALA A 245 21.70 -0.06 3.09
CA ALA A 245 20.48 0.00 3.89
C ALA A 245 20.53 1.19 4.86
N ASP A 246 19.41 1.92 4.95
CA ASP A 246 19.13 2.86 6.05
C ASP A 246 18.05 2.24 6.97
N ASP A 247 17.47 3.00 7.92
CA ASP A 247 16.48 2.45 8.85
C ASP A 247 15.16 2.05 8.17
N GLN A 248 14.82 2.65 7.02
CA GLN A 248 13.51 2.58 6.38
C GLN A 248 13.57 2.00 4.95
N ARG A 249 14.75 1.94 4.34
CA ARG A 249 14.96 1.58 2.93
C ARG A 249 16.16 0.66 2.76
N VAL A 250 16.05 -0.21 1.77
CA VAL A 250 17.15 -1.04 1.28
C VAL A 250 17.45 -0.71 -0.16
N LYS A 251 18.73 -0.60 -0.51
CA LYS A 251 19.21 -0.54 -1.89
C LYS A 251 19.63 -1.93 -2.29
N VAL A 252 19.06 -2.42 -3.39
CA VAL A 252 19.30 -3.77 -3.90
C VAL A 252 20.00 -3.72 -5.25
N HIS A 253 20.94 -4.63 -5.47
CA HIS A 253 21.51 -4.92 -6.77
C HIS A 253 20.88 -6.19 -7.34
N VAL A 254 20.43 -6.10 -8.59
CA VAL A 254 19.88 -7.23 -9.34
C VAL A 254 20.94 -7.65 -10.35
N LEU A 255 21.31 -8.94 -10.37
CA LEU A 255 22.34 -9.46 -11.27
C LEU A 255 22.02 -9.08 -12.73
N ASN A 256 23.02 -8.51 -13.43
CA ASN A 256 22.93 -7.97 -14.79
C ASN A 256 22.11 -6.67 -14.98
N TYR A 257 21.78 -5.95 -13.91
CA TYR A 257 21.06 -4.66 -13.97
C TYR A 257 21.63 -3.62 -12.99
N TYR A 258 21.23 -2.36 -13.17
CA TYR A 258 21.52 -1.26 -12.23
C TYR A 258 20.80 -1.48 -10.88
N ALA A 259 21.33 -0.88 -9.82
CA ALA A 259 20.76 -0.96 -8.48
C ALA A 259 19.38 -0.27 -8.38
N ILE A 260 18.50 -0.81 -7.52
CA ILE A 260 17.13 -0.35 -7.26
C ILE A 260 16.99 -0.06 -5.75
N VAL A 261 16.34 1.05 -5.38
CA VAL A 261 15.96 1.31 -3.97
C VAL A 261 14.54 0.81 -3.71
N LEU A 262 14.35 0.10 -2.60
CA LEU A 262 13.09 -0.44 -2.10
C LEU A 262 12.79 0.10 -0.70
N GLU A 263 11.52 0.39 -0.44
CA GLU A 263 11.03 0.81 0.87
C GLU A 263 10.52 -0.39 1.65
N CYS A 264 10.88 -0.47 2.93
CA CYS A 264 10.42 -1.55 3.79
C CYS A 264 9.10 -1.17 4.46
N TYR A 265 8.01 -1.83 4.08
CA TYR A 265 6.70 -1.62 4.70
C TYR A 265 6.49 -2.59 5.88
N SER A 266 5.77 -2.14 6.92
CA SER A 266 5.43 -2.89 8.15
C SER A 266 4.49 -4.10 7.94
N HIS A 267 4.37 -4.58 6.70
CA HIS A 267 3.66 -5.80 6.37
C HIS A 267 4.63 -6.77 5.71
N PRO A 268 4.69 -8.03 6.17
CA PRO A 268 5.45 -9.07 5.50
C PRO A 268 4.75 -9.34 4.17
N ILE A 269 5.10 -8.58 3.13
CA ILE A 269 4.99 -9.06 1.76
C ILE A 269 6.13 -10.07 1.68
N PHE A 270 5.81 -11.32 2.03
CA PHE A 270 6.75 -12.40 2.21
C PHE A 270 7.71 -12.48 1.01
N LEU A 271 8.97 -12.21 1.31
CA LEU A 271 10.09 -13.00 0.87
C LEU A 271 9.77 -14.48 1.11
N LEU A 272 9.52 -15.24 0.04
CA LEU A 272 9.52 -16.69 0.10
C LEU A 272 10.97 -17.12 0.37
N LEU A 273 11.25 -17.49 1.62
CA LEU A 273 12.41 -18.28 1.97
C LEU A 273 12.24 -19.64 1.29
N THR A 274 13.04 -19.91 0.26
CA THR A 274 13.43 -21.29 -0.02
C THR A 274 14.46 -21.68 1.03
N HIS A 275 14.14 -22.70 1.83
CA HIS A 275 15.07 -23.41 2.71
C HIS A 275 15.09 -24.88 2.26
N PRO A 276 16.17 -25.65 2.53
CA PRO A 276 17.05 -25.50 3.69
C PRO A 276 18.56 -25.55 3.39
N ALA A 277 19.33 -24.69 4.07
CA ALA A 277 20.63 -25.07 4.66
C ALA A 277 21.21 -23.90 5.48
N ILE A 278 21.19 -24.08 6.80
CA ILE A 278 22.24 -23.72 7.76
C ILE A 278 22.72 -22.25 7.76
N LEU A 279 22.30 -21.48 8.77
CA LEU A 279 23.22 -20.97 9.81
C LEU A 279 22.40 -20.41 10.98
N PHE A 280 22.56 -21.04 12.14
CA PHE A 280 22.22 -20.46 13.45
C PHE A 280 23.21 -19.34 13.78
N THR A 281 22.73 -18.25 14.37
CA THR A 281 23.24 -17.77 15.67
C THR A 281 22.12 -17.06 16.43
N SER A 282 21.90 -17.53 17.65
CA SER A 282 20.96 -17.07 18.67
C SER A 282 21.34 -15.71 19.27
N SER A 283 20.34 -14.92 19.69
CA SER A 283 20.11 -14.65 21.13
C SER A 283 18.87 -13.76 21.36
N ASN A 284 17.97 -14.28 22.19
CA ASN A 284 17.01 -13.59 23.06
C ASN A 284 15.82 -12.83 22.46
N PHE A 285 14.72 -13.55 22.25
CA PHE A 285 13.39 -13.05 22.65
C PHE A 285 12.67 -14.12 23.46
N ASN A 286 12.47 -13.84 24.75
CA ASN A 286 11.58 -14.57 25.65
C ASN A 286 10.12 -14.27 25.27
N SER A 287 9.40 -15.23 24.68
CA SER A 287 8.04 -15.65 25.06
C SER A 287 7.48 -16.64 24.02
N PRO A 288 6.79 -17.71 24.44
CA PRO A 288 6.48 -18.84 23.58
C PRO A 288 5.21 -18.61 22.75
N VAL A 289 5.32 -18.66 21.41
CA VAL A 289 4.17 -18.90 20.55
C VAL A 289 3.99 -20.41 20.44
N GLN A 290 2.93 -20.93 21.07
CA GLN A 290 2.50 -22.32 20.92
C GLN A 290 2.00 -22.57 19.49
N TRP A 291 2.55 -23.58 18.82
CA TRP A 291 2.04 -24.09 17.56
C TRP A 291 1.36 -25.43 17.80
N PHE A 292 0.08 -25.55 17.44
CA PHE A 292 -0.61 -26.84 17.34
C PHE A 292 -0.24 -27.47 15.99
N SER A 293 0.66 -28.46 15.97
CA SER A 293 0.83 -29.38 14.86
C SER A 293 -0.10 -30.58 15.04
N GLY A 294 -1.22 -30.61 14.32
CA GLY A 294 -2.05 -31.80 14.21
C GLY A 294 -1.49 -32.77 13.16
N GLU A 295 -0.52 -33.60 13.54
CA GLU A 295 -0.16 -34.80 12.76
C GLU A 295 -1.09 -35.95 13.14
N LYS A 296 -1.96 -36.36 12.20
CA LYS A 296 -2.64 -37.66 12.30
C LYS A 296 -1.68 -38.74 11.80
N ASN A 297 -1.01 -39.41 12.71
CA ASN A 297 -0.38 -40.70 12.43
C ASN A 297 -1.48 -41.77 12.32
N HIS A 298 -1.54 -42.41 11.16
CA HIS A 298 -2.12 -43.73 11.02
C HIS A 298 -1.15 -44.75 11.59
N SER A 299 -1.56 -45.43 12.66
CA SER A 299 -1.05 -46.74 13.03
C SER A 299 -2.25 -47.58 13.45
N GLY A 300 -2.57 -48.59 12.65
CA GLY A 300 -3.41 -49.68 13.10
C GLY A 300 -2.62 -50.63 14.00
N SER A 301 -3.31 -51.22 14.97
CA SER A 301 -3.22 -52.64 15.30
C SER A 301 -4.25 -53.00 16.37
N ASP A 302 -4.81 -54.19 16.17
CA ASP A 302 -5.82 -54.94 16.92
C ASP A 302 -5.61 -55.15 18.44
N LEU A 303 -6.66 -55.79 19.01
CA LEU A 303 -6.79 -56.56 20.25
C LEU A 303 -7.31 -55.75 21.46
N GLY A 304 -8.34 -56.14 22.20
CA GLY A 304 -9.14 -57.37 22.27
C GLY A 304 -10.11 -57.27 23.45
N ASP A 305 -11.06 -58.21 23.49
CA ASP A 305 -12.20 -58.45 24.41
C ASP A 305 -13.45 -57.57 24.29
#